data_AF-A0A5J4RXY8-F1
#
_entry.id   AF-A0A5J4RXY8-F1
#
_cell.length_a   1.000
_cell.length_b   1.000
_cell.length_c   1.000
_cell.angle_alpha   90.00
_cell.angle_beta   90.00
_cell.angle_gamma   90.00
#
_symmetry.space_group_name_H-M   'P 1'
#
loop_
_entity.id
_entity.type
_entity.pdbx_description
1 polymer ?
#
loop_
_entity_poly.entity_id
_entity_poly.type
_entity_poly.pdbx_seq_one_letter_code
_entity_poly.pdbx_strand_id
1 'polypeptide(L)'
;MTDFKVIEENDRYTIYEAEFEGTKQRFRRWHNDLIEIQFTDAFACANGYRSRADMIRRAKGMKERLQESCDGVIPEWITIINGEFCVRTTKGDVNLN
;
A
#
# COMPACT_ATOMS: atom_id res chain seq x y z
N MET A 1 8.17 -0.29 -21.43
CA MET A 1 6.71 -0.30 -21.22
C MET A 1 6.48 -1.30 -20.10
N THR A 2 5.94 -0.85 -18.97
CA THR A 2 5.62 -1.77 -17.87
C THR A 2 4.29 -2.42 -18.23
N ASP A 3 4.32 -3.68 -18.63
CA ASP A 3 3.10 -4.43 -18.92
C ASP A 3 2.33 -4.67 -17.61
N PHE A 4 1.13 -4.10 -17.52
CA PHE A 4 0.21 -4.35 -16.41
C PHE A 4 -0.62 -5.58 -16.73
N LYS A 5 -0.51 -6.61 -15.88
CA LYS A 5 -1.34 -7.82 -15.96
C LYS A 5 -2.50 -7.71 -14.99
N VAL A 6 -3.74 -7.82 -15.48
CA VAL A 6 -4.91 -7.94 -14.59
C VAL A 6 -4.90 -9.31 -13.93
N ILE A 7 -4.96 -9.35 -12.59
CA ILE A 7 -4.97 -10.58 -11.79
C ILE A 7 -6.36 -10.86 -11.21
N GLU A 8 -7.07 -9.82 -10.81
CA GLU A 8 -8.41 -9.92 -10.24
C GLU A 8 -9.21 -8.70 -10.67
N GLU A 9 -10.49 -8.89 -10.99
CA GLU A 9 -11.42 -7.80 -11.26
C GLU A 9 -12.77 -8.13 -10.64
N ASN A 10 -13.37 -7.14 -9.99
CA ASN A 10 -14.72 -7.23 -9.44
C ASN A 10 -15.43 -5.87 -9.51
N ASP A 11 -16.67 -5.84 -9.03
CA ASP A 11 -17.54 -4.65 -9.05
C ASP A 11 -17.02 -3.46 -8.24
N ARG A 12 -15.94 -3.62 -7.47
CA ARG A 12 -15.38 -2.58 -6.59
C ARG A 12 -13.99 -2.13 -7.04
N TYR A 13 -13.16 -3.06 -7.53
CA TYR A 13 -11.78 -2.78 -7.89
C TYR A 13 -11.21 -3.77 -8.92
N THR A 14 -10.10 -3.37 -9.52
CA THR A 14 -9.24 -4.21 -10.35
C THR A 14 -7.84 -4.28 -9.74
N ILE A 15 -7.29 -5.49 -9.58
CA ILE A 15 -5.91 -5.74 -9.16
C ILE A 15 -5.04 -5.97 -10.39
N TYR A 16 -3.98 -5.17 -10.50
CA TYR A 16 -2.94 -5.25 -11.51
C TYR A 16 -1.66 -5.77 -10.88
N GLU A 17 -0.91 -6.58 -11.61
CA GLU A 17 0.48 -6.95 -11.31
C GLU A 17 1.38 -6.32 -12.37
N ALA A 18 2.48 -5.72 -11.94
CA ALA A 18 3.50 -5.16 -12.80
C ALA A 18 4.88 -5.58 -12.30
N GLU A 19 5.83 -5.71 -13.23
CA GLU A 19 7.23 -5.93 -12.86
C GLU A 19 7.93 -4.58 -12.69
N PHE A 20 8.60 -4.39 -11.57
CA PHE A 20 9.37 -3.19 -11.27
C PHE A 20 10.63 -3.60 -10.50
N GLU A 21 11.81 -3.15 -10.97
CA GLU A 21 13.11 -3.48 -10.35
C GLU A 21 13.31 -5.00 -10.11
N GLY A 22 12.88 -5.84 -11.05
CA GLY A 22 12.98 -7.30 -10.94
C GLY A 22 12.04 -7.93 -9.89
N THR A 23 11.08 -7.16 -9.38
CA THR A 23 10.09 -7.61 -8.40
C THR A 23 8.67 -7.44 -8.94
N LYS A 24 7.77 -8.33 -8.52
CA LYS A 24 6.35 -8.23 -8.84
C LYS A 24 5.65 -7.33 -7.85
N GLN A 25 5.11 -6.24 -8.35
CA GLN A 25 4.34 -5.25 -7.60
C GLN A 25 2.86 -5.40 -7.93
N ARG A 26 2.01 -5.32 -6.89
CA ARG A 26 0.56 -5.41 -7.06
C ARG A 26 -0.09 -4.09 -6.72
N PHE A 27 -1.01 -3.67 -7.58
CA PHE A 27 -1.75 -2.43 -7.46
C PHE A 27 -3.23 -2.75 -7.45
N ARG A 28 -3.99 -2.13 -6.55
CA ARG A 28 -5.44 -2.21 -6.53
C ARG A 28 -6.00 -0.85 -6.93
N ARG A 29 -6.64 -0.78 -8.09
CA ARG A 29 -7.36 0.40 -8.56
C ARG A 29 -8.83 0.22 -8.23
N TRP A 30 -9.37 1.12 -7.44
CA TRP A 30 -10.79 1.19 -7.15
C TRP A 30 -11.51 2.00 -8.24
N HIS A 31 -12.80 1.73 -8.45
CA HIS A 31 -13.62 2.46 -9.43
C HIS A 31 -13.89 3.92 -9.03
N ASN A 32 -13.53 4.32 -7.81
CA ASN A 32 -13.56 5.71 -7.35
C ASN A 32 -12.20 6.43 -7.53
N ASP A 33 -11.38 5.97 -8.47
CA ASP A 33 -10.04 6.48 -8.81
C ASP A 33 -8.99 6.40 -7.69
N LEU A 34 -9.27 5.68 -6.61
CA LEU A 34 -8.28 5.41 -5.57
C LEU A 34 -7.34 4.30 -6.02
N ILE A 35 -6.04 4.51 -5.83
CA ILE A 35 -5.00 3.52 -6.12
C ILE A 35 -4.31 3.13 -4.81
N GLU A 36 -4.21 1.82 -4.60
CA GLU A 36 -3.44 1.21 -3.52
C GLU A 36 -2.34 0.34 -4.10
N ILE A 37 -1.25 0.24 -3.36
CA ILE A 37 -0.15 -0.66 -3.64
C ILE A 37 -0.04 -1.68 -2.52
N GLN A 38 0.24 -2.94 -2.88
CA GLN A 38 0.47 -3.97 -1.88
C GLN A 38 1.79 -3.70 -1.16
N PHE A 39 1.72 -3.53 0.15
CA PHE A 39 2.88 -3.26 0.97
C PHE A 39 3.59 -4.57 1.32
N THR A 40 4.50 -4.96 0.44
CA THR A 40 5.32 -6.17 0.56
C THR A 40 6.78 -5.83 0.86
N ASP A 41 7.57 -6.80 1.34
CA ASP A 41 9.01 -6.59 1.51
C ASP A 41 9.70 -6.38 0.15
N ALA A 42 9.20 -6.99 -0.92
CA ALA A 42 9.67 -6.75 -2.28
C ALA A 42 9.45 -5.29 -2.71
N PHE A 43 8.29 -4.70 -2.40
CA PHE A 43 8.04 -3.27 -2.61
C PHE A 43 9.05 -2.40 -1.85
N ALA A 44 9.28 -2.69 -0.57
CA ALA A 44 10.25 -1.94 0.23
C ALA A 44 11.67 -2.03 -0.36
N CYS A 45 12.09 -3.23 -0.77
CA CYS A 45 13.37 -3.47 -1.44
C CYS A 45 13.51 -2.72 -2.77
N ALA A 46 12.47 -2.73 -3.61
CA ALA A 46 12.45 -1.98 -4.86
C ALA A 46 12.58 -0.45 -4.65
N ASN A 47 12.21 0.04 -3.46
CA ASN A 47 12.38 1.45 -3.07
C ASN A 47 13.67 1.72 -2.28
N GLY A 48 14.61 0.77 -2.23
CA GLY A 48 15.91 0.95 -1.59
C GLY A 48 15.94 0.71 -0.08
N TYR A 49 14.88 0.13 0.50
CA TYR A 49 14.82 -0.26 1.91
C TYR A 49 15.14 -1.74 2.08
N ARG A 50 15.52 -2.18 3.30
CA ARG A 50 15.82 -3.60 3.55
C ARG A 50 14.59 -4.49 3.75
N SER A 51 13.49 -3.89 4.19
CA SER A 51 12.22 -4.55 4.49
C SER A 51 11.13 -3.50 4.72
N ARG A 52 9.87 -3.91 4.84
CA ARG A 52 8.76 -3.03 5.25
C ARG A 52 9.04 -2.35 6.58
N ALA A 53 9.59 -3.09 7.54
CA ALA A 53 9.94 -2.55 8.85
C ALA A 53 11.07 -1.50 8.75
N ASP A 54 12.06 -1.72 7.88
CA ASP A 54 13.11 -0.72 7.61
C ASP A 54 12.52 0.55 6.96
N MET A 55 11.63 0.36 5.98
CA MET A 55 10.92 1.46 5.33
C MET A 55 10.11 2.28 6.33
N ILE A 56 9.31 1.65 7.20
CA ILE A 56 8.53 2.37 8.23
C ILE A 56 9.43 3.16 9.18
N ARG A 57 10.59 2.60 9.56
CA ARG A 57 11.52 3.26 10.47
C ARG A 57 12.26 4.44 9.84
N ARG A 58 12.56 4.36 8.54
CA ARG A 58 13.40 5.34 7.83
C ARG A 58 12.60 6.35 7.02
N ALA A 59 11.39 5.99 6.58
CA ALA A 59 10.49 6.90 5.89
C ALA A 59 9.90 7.89 6.89
N LYS A 60 10.26 9.16 6.72
CA LYS A 60 9.83 10.25 7.59
C LYS A 60 8.31 10.32 7.66
N GLY A 61 7.74 10.29 8.86
CA GLY A 61 6.29 10.41 9.08
C GLY A 61 5.48 9.14 8.82
N MET A 62 6.08 8.06 8.28
CA MET A 62 5.35 6.83 7.99
C MET A 62 4.99 6.10 9.28
N LYS A 63 5.91 6.05 10.26
CA LYS A 63 5.67 5.43 11.56
C LYS A 63 4.56 6.17 12.32
N GLU A 64 4.62 7.49 12.37
CA GLU A 64 3.62 8.31 13.06
C GLU A 64 2.24 8.16 12.38
N ARG A 65 2.18 8.24 11.05
CA ARG A 65 0.93 8.02 10.29
C ARG A 65 0.33 6.64 10.54
N LEU A 66 1.16 5.59 10.62
CA LEU A 66 0.70 4.23 10.94
C LEU A 66 0.22 4.08 12.38
N GLN A 67 0.82 4.79 13.33
CA GLN A 67 0.35 4.81 14.71
C GLN A 67 -1.01 5.51 14.82
N GLU A 68 -1.18 6.66 14.17
CA GLU A 68 -2.42 7.43 14.18
C GLU A 68 -3.55 6.76 13.38
N SER A 69 -3.21 6.06 12.29
CA SER A 69 -4.21 5.51 11.36
C SER A 69 -4.50 4.02 11.63
N CYS A 70 -3.52 3.25 12.08
CA CYS A 70 -3.63 1.78 12.14
C CYS A 70 -3.30 1.19 13.50
N ASP A 71 -3.33 1.98 14.58
CA ASP A 71 -2.94 1.54 15.93
C ASP A 71 -1.54 0.87 15.95
N GLY A 72 -0.65 1.30 15.04
CA GLY A 72 0.69 0.74 14.89
C GLY A 72 0.77 -0.56 14.11
N VAL A 73 -0.34 -1.05 13.53
CA VAL A 73 -0.38 -2.22 12.64
C VAL A 73 0.14 -1.84 11.25
N ILE A 74 0.94 -2.73 10.67
CA ILE A 74 1.43 -2.59 9.29
C ILE A 74 0.33 -3.07 8.34
N PRO A 75 -0.26 -2.20 7.51
CA PRO A 75 -1.32 -2.60 6.59
C PRO A 75 -0.76 -3.46 5.44
N GLU A 76 -1.60 -4.33 4.89
CA GLU A 76 -1.26 -5.09 3.69
C GLU A 76 -1.27 -4.22 2.42
N TRP A 77 -2.06 -3.14 2.41
CA TRP A 77 -2.20 -2.21 1.30
C TRP A 77 -1.99 -0.78 1.77
N ILE A 78 -1.22 0.00 1.02
CA ILE A 78 -1.04 1.44 1.26
C ILE A 78 -1.67 2.19 0.10
N THR A 79 -2.48 3.20 0.41
CA THR A 79 -3.07 4.09 -0.59
C THR A 79 -2.04 5.14 -1.02
N ILE A 80 -2.02 5.50 -2.29
CA ILE A 80 -1.22 6.63 -2.77
C ILE A 80 -2.19 7.72 -3.23
N ILE A 81 -2.17 8.88 -2.58
CA ILE A 81 -3.00 10.04 -2.95
C ILE A 81 -2.05 11.19 -3.27
N ASN A 82 -2.11 11.72 -4.49
CA ASN A 82 -1.24 12.83 -4.96
C ASN A 82 0.27 12.58 -4.77
N GLY A 83 0.73 11.33 -4.87
CA GLY A 83 2.13 10.96 -4.66
C GLY A 83 2.54 10.85 -3.19
N GLU A 84 1.63 11.09 -2.24
CA GLU A 84 1.83 10.81 -0.82
C GLU A 84 1.28 9.44 -0.43
N PHE A 85 2.00 8.74 0.46
CA PHE A 85 1.50 7.53 1.09
C PHE A 85 0.41 7.89 2.12
N CYS A 86 -0.82 7.47 1.83
CA CYS A 86 -1.99 7.57 2.69
C CYS A 86 -2.38 6.17 3.16
N VAL A 87 -2.75 6.03 4.42
CA VAL A 87 -3.23 4.76 4.94
C VAL A 87 -4.72 4.91 5.15
N ARG A 88 -5.52 4.09 4.45
CA ARG A 88 -6.97 4.09 4.65
C ARG A 88 -7.29 3.31 5.91
N THR A 89 -7.85 4.00 6.89
CA THR A 89 -8.56 3.38 8.01
C THR A 89 -9.98 3.12 7.53
N THR A 90 -10.43 1.87 7.53
CA THR A 90 -11.87 1.60 7.41
C THR A 90 -12.48 2.00 8.74
N LYS A 91 -13.12 3.16 8.79
CA LYS A 91 -13.86 3.61 9.98
C LYS A 91 -15.09 2.71 10.15
N GLY A 92 -14.97 1.75 11.06
CA GLY A 92 -15.95 0.73 11.45
C GLY A 92 -15.24 -0.62 11.52
N ASP A 93 -15.01 -1.27 12.65
CA ASP A 93 -15.43 -1.16 14.06
C ASP A 93 -14.16 -0.89 14.93
N VAL A 94 -14.15 -0.28 16.12
CA VAL A 94 -14.90 -0.54 17.35
C VAL A 94 -14.80 0.72 18.24
N ASN A 95 -15.87 1.07 18.96
CA ASN A 95 -15.79 1.96 20.12
C ASN A 95 -14.96 1.29 21.22
N LEU A 96 -14.04 2.02 21.84
CA LEU A 96 -13.50 1.63 23.14
C LEU A 96 -13.98 2.65 24.17
N ASN A 97 -15.10 2.30 24.83
CA ASN A 97 -15.25 2.57 26.26
C ASN A 97 -14.13 1.83 27.02
#